data_AF-A0A183SKW9-F1
#
_entry.id   AF-A0A183SKW9-F1
#
_cell.length_a   1.000
_cell.length_b   1.000
_cell.length_c   1.000
_cell.angle_alpha   90.00
_cell.angle_beta   90.00
_cell.angle_gamma   90.00
#
_symmetry.space_group_name_H-M   'P 1'
#
loop_
_entity.id
_entity.type
_entity.pdbx_description
1 polymer ?
#
loop_
_entity_poly.entity_id
_entity_poly.type
_entity_poly.pdbx_seq_one_letter_code
_entity_poly.pdbx_strand_id
1 'polypeptide(L)'
;MVRLCLPGIHLDASLCDHLVQCCIDDNQEMCRLLLRFGADVNARDTELWTPLHAAATCCHTELCKLLIDNGADLLAVNADGNMPYDICEDDTTLDLIESEMASRGITQEDIDEKRRVPEREMMSAMETLIKSGGDLNQLGEQGAAPLLLTWLSSQLHIAAACGYLDVACFLLQHGAALDLQDRDGWGAIHIAACWGQVSPSASFTHPASFANTDLGFHTVP
;
A
#
# COMPACT_ATOMS: atom_id res chain seq x y z
N MET A 1 -28.88 8.57 15.82
CA MET A 1 -27.89 9.65 16.04
C MET A 1 -27.71 9.89 17.55
N VAL A 2 -27.09 8.94 18.24
CA VAL A 2 -26.78 9.07 19.68
C VAL A 2 -25.26 8.95 19.83
N ARG A 3 -24.59 10.10 19.87
CA ARG A 3 -23.15 10.22 20.14
C ARG A 3 -23.00 10.17 21.66
N LEU A 4 -22.76 8.98 22.23
CA LEU A 4 -22.37 8.86 23.63
C LEU A 4 -20.92 9.32 23.76
N CYS A 5 -20.74 10.63 23.95
CA CYS A 5 -19.48 11.20 24.40
C CYS A 5 -19.25 10.81 25.88
N LEU A 6 -18.50 9.75 26.13
CA LEU A 6 -17.83 9.60 27.43
C LEU A 6 -16.69 10.64 27.48
N PRO A 7 -16.65 11.52 28.49
CA PRO A 7 -15.65 12.58 28.56
C PRO A 7 -14.29 12.00 28.96
N GLY A 8 -13.30 12.09 28.08
CA GLY A 8 -11.89 11.86 28.43
C GLY A 8 -11.09 10.85 27.59
N ILE A 9 -11.69 10.21 26.58
CA ILE A 9 -10.95 9.41 25.59
C ILE A 9 -10.92 10.20 24.28
N HIS A 10 -9.74 10.62 23.84
CA HIS A 10 -9.54 11.07 22.46
C HIS A 10 -9.63 9.82 21.56
N LEU A 11 -10.68 9.77 20.72
CA LEU A 11 -11.21 8.57 20.04
C LEU A 11 -10.76 8.45 18.57
N ASP A 12 -9.64 9.06 18.18
CA ASP A 12 -9.36 9.39 16.78
C ASP A 12 -8.30 8.49 16.10
N ALA A 13 -7.19 8.13 16.75
CA ALA A 13 -6.18 7.23 16.16
C ALA A 13 -6.18 5.83 16.79
N SER A 14 -6.48 5.75 18.09
CA SER A 14 -6.38 4.51 18.85
C SER A 14 -7.38 3.45 18.35
N LEU A 15 -8.64 3.81 18.06
CA LEU A 15 -9.63 2.81 17.62
C LEU A 15 -9.30 2.16 16.27
N CYS A 16 -8.66 2.91 15.37
CA CYS A 16 -8.26 2.44 14.05
C CYS A 16 -7.23 1.31 14.18
N ASP A 17 -6.18 1.53 14.97
CA ASP A 17 -5.14 0.53 15.24
C ASP A 17 -5.72 -0.71 15.94
N HIS A 18 -6.64 -0.51 16.88
CA HIS A 18 -7.28 -1.63 17.61
C HIS A 18 -8.21 -2.44 16.71
N LEU A 19 -8.85 -1.82 15.70
CA LEU A 19 -9.70 -2.53 14.75
C LEU A 19 -8.86 -3.43 13.83
N VAL A 20 -7.75 -2.92 13.29
CA VAL A 20 -6.83 -3.75 12.48
C VAL A 20 -6.28 -4.91 13.32
N GLN A 21 -5.82 -4.64 14.54
CA GLN A 21 -5.27 -5.69 15.41
C GLN A 21 -6.30 -6.77 15.74
N CYS A 22 -7.56 -6.40 16.03
CA CYS A 22 -8.58 -7.40 16.34
C CYS A 22 -8.92 -8.30 15.13
N CYS A 23 -8.70 -7.82 13.90
CA CYS A 23 -8.84 -8.60 12.69
C CYS A 23 -7.71 -9.62 12.52
N ILE A 24 -6.48 -9.27 12.91
CA ILE A 24 -5.33 -10.19 12.96
C ILE A 24 -5.54 -11.28 14.02
N ASP A 25 -6.20 -10.95 15.13
CA ASP A 25 -6.39 -11.87 16.27
C ASP A 25 -7.66 -12.76 16.18
N ASP A 26 -8.42 -12.69 15.07
CA ASP A 26 -9.76 -13.30 14.89
C ASP A 26 -10.80 -12.93 15.96
N ASN A 27 -10.72 -11.72 16.52
CA ASN A 27 -11.62 -11.31 17.60
C ASN A 27 -12.89 -10.65 17.08
N GLN A 28 -13.82 -11.47 16.60
CA GLN A 28 -15.12 -11.04 16.05
C GLN A 28 -15.94 -10.18 17.01
N GLU A 29 -15.98 -10.53 18.30
CA GLU A 29 -16.76 -9.78 19.30
C GLU A 29 -16.21 -8.36 19.51
N MET A 30 -14.88 -8.24 19.57
CA MET A 30 -14.23 -6.93 19.65
C MET A 30 -14.45 -6.12 18.37
N CYS A 31 -14.33 -6.76 17.20
CA CYS A 31 -14.59 -6.10 15.92
C CYS A 31 -16.02 -5.52 15.86
N ARG A 32 -17.04 -6.31 16.23
CA ARG A 32 -18.44 -5.84 16.33
C ARG A 32 -18.57 -4.65 17.29
N LEU A 33 -17.90 -4.73 18.45
CA LEU A 33 -17.95 -3.67 19.45
C LEU A 33 -17.35 -2.36 18.93
N LEU A 34 -16.16 -2.42 18.32
CA LEU A 34 -15.45 -1.26 17.77
C LEU A 34 -16.25 -0.60 16.65
N LEU A 35 -16.76 -1.38 15.69
CA LEU A 35 -17.61 -0.86 14.61
C LEU A 35 -18.89 -0.22 15.16
N ARG A 36 -19.52 -0.82 16.18
CA ARG A 36 -20.69 -0.23 16.84
C ARG A 36 -20.39 1.12 17.50
N PHE A 37 -19.16 1.33 17.98
CA PHE A 37 -18.71 2.60 18.56
C PHE A 37 -18.16 3.58 17.52
N GLY A 38 -18.25 3.25 16.22
CA GLY A 38 -17.89 4.14 15.12
C GLY A 38 -16.42 4.10 14.75
N ALA A 39 -15.72 2.99 15.02
CA ALA A 39 -14.44 2.74 14.38
C ALA A 39 -14.61 2.74 12.85
N ASP A 40 -13.67 3.36 12.15
CA ASP A 40 -13.70 3.40 10.68
C ASP A 40 -13.32 2.03 10.12
N VAL A 41 -14.27 1.37 9.43
CA VAL A 41 -14.05 0.06 8.78
C VAL A 41 -12.96 0.12 7.72
N ASN A 42 -12.67 1.31 7.20
CA ASN A 42 -11.65 1.58 6.18
C ASN A 42 -10.44 2.33 6.75
N ALA A 43 -10.26 2.31 8.07
CA ALA A 43 -9.05 2.77 8.72
C ALA A 43 -7.80 2.19 8.03
N ARG A 44 -6.73 2.98 7.97
CA ARG A 44 -5.46 2.60 7.33
C ARG A 44 -4.32 2.81 8.31
N ASP A 45 -3.44 1.82 8.40
CA ASP A 45 -2.18 1.95 9.13
C ASP A 45 -1.10 2.63 8.27
N THR A 46 0.16 2.57 8.72
CA THR A 46 1.30 3.11 7.98
C THR A 46 1.68 2.32 6.74
N GLU A 47 1.13 1.14 6.51
CA GLU A 47 1.35 0.43 5.25
C GLU A 47 0.08 0.47 4.37
N LEU A 48 -0.84 1.38 4.72
CA LEU A 48 -2.15 1.53 4.11
C LEU A 48 -3.01 0.26 4.20
N TRP A 49 -2.69 -0.64 5.11
CA TRP A 49 -3.49 -1.83 5.37
C TRP A 49 -4.81 -1.43 6.02
N THR A 50 -5.89 -2.01 5.50
CA THR A 50 -7.23 -1.88 6.09
C THR A 50 -7.55 -3.09 6.96
N PRO A 51 -8.55 -3.01 7.86
CA PRO A 51 -9.06 -4.18 8.58
C PRO A 51 -9.41 -5.36 7.65
N LEU A 52 -9.89 -5.08 6.43
CA LEU A 52 -10.19 -6.12 5.46
C LEU A 52 -8.93 -6.80 4.90
N HIS A 53 -7.83 -6.06 4.68
CA HIS A 53 -6.54 -6.68 4.34
C HIS A 53 -6.06 -7.62 5.46
N ALA A 54 -6.13 -7.16 6.71
CA ALA A 54 -5.72 -7.95 7.88
C ALA A 54 -6.57 -9.23 8.05
N ALA A 55 -7.88 -9.14 7.89
CA ALA A 55 -8.74 -10.32 7.96
C ALA A 55 -8.51 -11.28 6.77
N ALA A 56 -8.26 -10.75 5.56
CA ALA A 56 -8.05 -11.54 4.36
C ALA A 56 -6.72 -12.30 4.37
N THR A 57 -5.62 -11.66 4.76
CA THR A 57 -4.30 -12.32 4.85
C THR A 57 -4.26 -13.43 5.90
N CYS A 58 -5.06 -13.31 6.96
CA CYS A 58 -5.16 -14.32 8.01
C CYS A 58 -6.25 -15.36 7.72
N CYS A 59 -6.93 -15.29 6.57
CA CYS A 59 -7.99 -16.21 6.18
C CYS A 59 -9.19 -16.23 7.15
N HIS A 60 -9.45 -15.11 7.83
CA HIS A 60 -10.57 -14.97 8.77
C HIS A 60 -11.86 -14.65 8.01
N THR A 61 -12.41 -15.64 7.30
CA THR A 61 -13.55 -15.47 6.39
C THR A 61 -14.78 -14.81 7.04
N GLU A 62 -15.11 -15.17 8.28
CA GLU A 62 -16.26 -14.59 8.98
C GLU A 62 -16.04 -13.13 9.39
N LEU A 63 -14.80 -12.73 9.70
CA LEU A 63 -14.43 -11.34 9.87
C LEU A 63 -14.48 -10.57 8.55
N CYS A 64 -14.03 -11.18 7.44
CA CYS A 64 -14.16 -10.58 6.11
C CYS A 64 -15.63 -10.26 5.80
N LYS A 65 -16.54 -11.24 5.98
CA LYS A 65 -17.99 -11.02 5.82
C LYS A 65 -18.48 -9.85 6.67
N LEU A 66 -18.14 -9.85 7.96
CA LEU A 66 -18.54 -8.80 8.89
C LEU A 66 -18.07 -7.42 8.44
N LEU A 67 -16.81 -7.28 8.01
CA LEU A 67 -16.27 -6.01 7.54
C LEU A 67 -16.93 -5.55 6.24
N ILE A 68 -17.14 -6.47 5.30
CA ILE A 68 -17.81 -6.23 4.02
C ILE A 68 -19.26 -5.77 4.23
N ASP A 69 -19.99 -6.40 5.15
CA ASP A 69 -21.35 -6.02 5.56
C ASP A 69 -21.40 -4.62 6.19
N ASN A 70 -20.29 -4.18 6.80
CA ASN A 70 -20.15 -2.84 7.39
C ASN A 70 -19.54 -1.82 6.43
N GLY A 71 -19.40 -2.13 5.14
CA GLY A 71 -18.97 -1.19 4.11
C GLY A 71 -17.46 -1.08 3.93
N ALA A 72 -16.71 -2.15 4.20
CA ALA A 72 -15.31 -2.23 3.80
C ALA A 72 -15.14 -2.01 2.29
N ASP A 73 -14.14 -1.20 1.93
CA ASP A 73 -13.74 -0.92 0.55
C ASP A 73 -12.95 -2.12 -0.01
N LEU A 74 -13.59 -2.82 -0.95
CA LEU A 74 -13.01 -3.97 -1.64
C LEU A 74 -11.87 -3.58 -2.60
N LEU A 75 -11.79 -2.30 -2.99
CA LEU A 75 -10.79 -1.75 -3.90
C LEU A 75 -9.71 -0.93 -3.17
N ALA A 76 -9.64 -1.01 -1.85
CA ALA A 76 -8.57 -0.38 -1.09
C ALA A 76 -7.22 -0.99 -1.51
N VAL A 77 -6.24 -0.13 -1.81
CA VAL A 77 -4.90 -0.55 -2.23
C VAL A 77 -3.92 -0.20 -1.10
N ASN A 78 -3.16 -1.19 -0.64
CA ASN A 78 -2.11 -1.00 0.36
C ASN A 78 -0.81 -0.42 -0.27
N ALA A 79 0.23 -0.19 0.53
CA ALA A 79 1.50 0.38 0.05
C ALA A 79 2.21 -0.50 -1.01
N ASP A 80 1.98 -1.82 -0.99
CA ASP A 80 2.54 -2.77 -1.96
C ASP A 80 1.75 -2.84 -3.28
N GLY A 81 0.62 -2.14 -3.39
CA GLY A 81 -0.25 -2.20 -4.58
C GLY A 81 -1.29 -3.32 -4.54
N ASN A 82 -1.42 -4.03 -3.41
CA ASN A 82 -2.37 -5.12 -3.24
C ASN A 82 -3.73 -4.61 -2.76
N MET A 83 -4.78 -5.23 -3.27
CA MET A 83 -6.14 -5.20 -2.73
C MET A 83 -6.37 -6.39 -1.80
N PRO A 84 -7.43 -6.40 -0.96
CA PRO A 84 -7.63 -7.47 0.00
C PRO A 84 -7.71 -8.88 -0.60
N TYR A 85 -8.23 -9.03 -1.83
CA TYR A 85 -8.29 -10.33 -2.50
C TYR A 85 -6.92 -10.84 -2.98
N ASP A 86 -5.96 -9.94 -3.26
CA ASP A 86 -4.63 -10.33 -3.77
C ASP A 86 -3.78 -11.05 -2.71
N ILE A 87 -4.11 -10.88 -1.42
CA ILE A 87 -3.33 -11.38 -0.27
C ILE A 87 -4.02 -12.54 0.47
N CYS A 88 -5.14 -13.06 -0.05
CA CYS A 88 -5.78 -14.25 0.50
C CYS A 88 -4.86 -15.47 0.33
N GLU A 89 -4.62 -16.22 1.41
CA GLU A 89 -3.86 -17.48 1.32
C GLU A 89 -4.74 -18.70 0.98
N ASP A 90 -6.07 -18.56 1.10
CA ASP A 90 -7.03 -19.64 0.89
C ASP A 90 -8.17 -19.27 -0.09
N ASP A 91 -8.64 -20.29 -0.82
CA ASP A 91 -9.70 -20.13 -1.83
C ASP A 91 -11.04 -19.70 -1.23
N THR A 92 -11.34 -20.05 0.03
CA THR A 92 -12.65 -19.74 0.64
C THR A 92 -12.79 -18.25 0.90
N THR A 93 -11.74 -17.63 1.43
CA THR A 93 -11.71 -16.18 1.67
C THR A 93 -11.61 -15.41 0.36
N LEU A 94 -10.82 -15.91 -0.61
CA LEU A 94 -10.73 -15.35 -1.96
C LEU A 94 -12.10 -15.35 -2.66
N ASP A 95 -12.76 -16.51 -2.75
CA ASP A 95 -14.06 -16.68 -3.40
C ASP A 95 -15.12 -15.76 -2.79
N LEU A 96 -15.10 -15.57 -1.47
CA LEU A 96 -16.00 -14.65 -0.78
C LEU A 96 -15.82 -13.20 -1.30
N ILE A 97 -14.58 -12.72 -1.31
CA ILE A 97 -14.28 -11.34 -1.68
C ILE A 97 -14.56 -11.12 -3.17
N GLU A 98 -14.11 -12.04 -4.03
CA GLU A 98 -14.37 -11.95 -5.47
C GLU A 98 -15.87 -12.01 -5.80
N SER A 99 -16.62 -12.89 -5.13
CA SER A 99 -18.07 -12.96 -5.30
C SER A 99 -18.76 -11.67 -4.87
N GLU A 100 -18.30 -11.03 -3.79
CA GLU A 100 -18.80 -9.73 -3.33
C GLU A 100 -18.42 -8.59 -4.28
N MET A 101 -17.21 -8.61 -4.85
CA MET A 101 -16.82 -7.65 -5.89
C MET A 101 -17.72 -7.77 -7.12
N ALA A 102 -17.93 -9.00 -7.61
CA ALA A 102 -18.80 -9.29 -8.73
C ALA A 102 -20.27 -8.91 -8.45
N SER A 103 -20.78 -9.19 -7.24
CA SER A 103 -22.15 -8.85 -6.84
C SER A 103 -22.39 -7.34 -6.81
N ARG A 104 -21.36 -6.56 -6.48
CA ARG A 104 -21.36 -5.09 -6.50
C ARG A 104 -21.08 -4.50 -7.89
N GLY A 105 -20.81 -5.35 -8.88
CA GLY A 105 -20.53 -4.93 -10.26
C GLY A 105 -19.15 -4.30 -10.45
N ILE A 106 -18.20 -4.57 -9.55
CA ILE A 106 -16.81 -4.14 -9.70
C ILE A 106 -16.19 -4.85 -10.90
N THR A 107 -15.64 -4.08 -11.83
CA THR A 107 -15.03 -4.57 -13.06
C THR A 107 -13.50 -4.55 -12.99
N GLN A 108 -12.84 -5.25 -13.92
CA GLN A 108 -11.39 -5.14 -14.07
C GLN A 108 -10.93 -3.70 -14.36
N GLU A 109 -11.76 -2.91 -15.06
CA GLU A 109 -11.46 -1.51 -15.32
C GLU A 109 -11.45 -0.68 -14.03
N ASP A 110 -12.37 -0.93 -13.10
CA ASP A 110 -12.39 -0.26 -11.79
C ASP A 110 -11.15 -0.61 -10.94
N ILE A 111 -10.72 -1.87 -11.00
CA ILE A 111 -9.50 -2.36 -10.33
C ILE A 111 -8.26 -1.65 -10.90
N ASP A 112 -8.13 -1.65 -12.23
CA ASP A 112 -7.01 -1.02 -12.93
C ASP A 112 -6.98 0.49 -12.71
N GLU A 113 -8.14 1.14 -12.72
CA GLU A 113 -8.29 2.57 -12.43
C GLU A 113 -7.78 2.90 -11.03
N LYS A 114 -8.18 2.11 -10.03
CA LYS A 114 -7.73 2.29 -8.64
C LYS A 114 -6.24 2.09 -8.47
N ARG A 115 -5.66 1.07 -9.10
CA ARG A 115 -4.19 0.83 -9.06
C ARG A 115 -3.37 1.91 -9.75
N ARG A 116 -3.93 2.63 -10.73
CA ARG A 116 -3.25 3.73 -11.44
C ARG A 116 -3.30 5.07 -10.69
N VAL A 117 -4.11 5.20 -9.64
CA VAL A 117 -4.24 6.48 -8.91
C VAL A 117 -2.89 6.99 -8.39
N PRO A 118 -2.06 6.20 -7.69
CA PRO A 118 -0.79 6.70 -7.14
C PRO A 118 0.18 7.15 -8.24
N GLU A 119 0.25 6.42 -9.37
CA GLU A 119 1.05 6.82 -10.53
C GLU A 119 0.61 8.18 -11.09
N ARG A 120 -0.71 8.39 -11.26
CA ARG A 120 -1.24 9.67 -11.78
C ARG A 120 -1.03 10.82 -10.83
N GLU A 121 -1.21 10.60 -9.53
CA GLU A 121 -0.94 11.62 -8.51
C GLU A 121 0.54 11.99 -8.50
N MET A 122 1.43 11.00 -8.59
CA MET A 122 2.87 11.23 -8.74
C MET A 122 3.18 12.03 -10.00
N MET A 123 2.62 11.65 -11.15
CA MET A 123 2.78 12.39 -12.41
C MET A 123 2.35 13.86 -12.26
N SER A 124 1.16 14.09 -11.70
CA SER A 124 0.62 15.43 -11.49
C SER A 124 1.48 16.27 -10.53
N ALA A 125 1.99 15.65 -9.47
CA ALA A 125 2.93 16.28 -8.54
C ALA A 125 4.23 16.67 -9.26
N MET A 126 4.77 15.80 -10.12
CA MET A 126 6.00 16.07 -10.88
C MET A 126 5.82 17.18 -11.91
N GLU A 127 4.70 17.19 -12.62
CA GLU A 127 4.38 18.32 -13.51
C GLU A 127 4.33 19.65 -12.75
N THR A 128 3.72 19.65 -11.56
CA THR A 128 3.58 20.85 -10.73
C THR A 128 4.95 21.31 -10.21
N LEU A 129 5.77 20.38 -9.76
CA LEU A 129 7.12 20.64 -9.28
C LEU A 129 7.97 21.31 -10.37
N ILE A 130 7.98 20.77 -11.58
CA ILE A 130 8.71 21.34 -12.73
C ILE A 130 8.18 22.73 -13.08
N LYS A 131 6.86 22.90 -13.15
CA LYS A 131 6.23 24.22 -13.43
C LYS A 131 6.63 25.28 -12.40
N SER A 132 6.83 24.88 -11.15
CA SER A 132 7.30 25.77 -10.06
C SER A 132 8.81 26.01 -10.04
N GLY A 133 9.58 25.33 -10.91
CA GLY A 133 11.04 25.41 -10.92
C GLY A 133 11.71 24.60 -9.80
N GLY A 134 11.03 23.61 -9.24
CA GLY A 134 11.58 22.72 -8.22
C GLY A 134 12.62 21.75 -8.77
N ASP A 135 13.45 21.22 -7.87
CA ASP A 135 14.52 20.28 -8.23
C ASP A 135 14.01 18.83 -8.20
N LEU A 136 14.06 18.15 -9.36
CA LEU A 136 13.67 16.74 -9.51
C LEU A 136 14.65 15.78 -8.81
N ASN A 137 15.87 16.24 -8.51
CA ASN A 137 16.91 15.46 -7.87
C ASN A 137 16.95 15.65 -6.36
N GLN A 138 16.04 16.46 -5.82
CA GLN A 138 15.92 16.61 -4.39
C GLN A 138 15.55 15.26 -3.78
N LEU A 139 16.44 14.78 -2.92
CA LEU A 139 16.17 13.59 -2.13
C LEU A 139 15.35 14.00 -0.91
N GLY A 140 14.18 13.41 -0.74
CA GLY A 140 13.26 13.75 0.36
C GLY A 140 13.56 12.97 1.65
N GLU A 141 13.37 13.61 2.81
CA GLU A 141 12.89 12.92 4.02
C GLU A 141 11.37 13.08 4.01
N GLN A 142 10.62 12.00 3.70
CA GLN A 142 9.19 12.11 3.40
C GLN A 142 8.36 12.48 4.64
N GLY A 143 7.45 13.43 4.46
CA GLY A 143 6.19 13.47 5.19
C GLY A 143 5.08 12.98 4.27
N ALA A 144 4.43 11.88 4.66
CA ALA A 144 3.18 11.31 4.13
C ALA A 144 3.21 10.38 2.90
N ALA A 145 4.28 9.59 2.70
CA ALA A 145 4.13 8.24 2.15
C ALA A 145 4.62 7.26 3.23
N PRO A 146 3.81 6.28 3.64
CA PRO A 146 4.14 5.47 4.80
C PRO A 146 4.85 4.17 4.34
N LEU A 147 5.66 3.54 5.20
CA LEU A 147 7.11 3.41 5.04
C LEU A 147 7.61 2.03 4.52
N LEU A 148 8.19 2.00 3.31
CA LEU A 148 9.37 1.15 2.99
C LEU A 148 10.28 1.73 1.88
N LEU A 149 9.95 2.91 1.33
CA LEU A 149 10.71 3.60 0.26
C LEU A 149 11.25 4.97 0.67
N THR A 150 11.49 5.18 1.97
CA THR A 150 11.86 6.49 2.53
C THR A 150 13.32 6.56 2.97
N TRP A 151 14.21 6.00 2.15
CA TRP A 151 15.67 6.11 2.33
C TRP A 151 16.23 7.18 1.40
N LEU A 152 15.93 8.47 1.63
CA LEU A 152 16.49 9.59 0.85
C LEU A 152 16.51 9.28 -0.67
N SER A 153 15.36 8.88 -1.21
CA SER A 153 15.21 8.39 -2.57
C SER A 153 14.71 9.52 -3.48
N SER A 154 15.22 9.61 -4.71
CA SER A 154 14.70 10.58 -5.68
C SER A 154 13.37 10.12 -6.27
N GLN A 155 12.63 11.02 -6.92
CA GLN A 155 11.38 10.68 -7.60
C GLN A 155 11.59 9.62 -8.70
N LEU A 156 12.78 9.55 -9.28
CA LEU A 156 13.13 8.52 -10.26
C LEU A 156 13.31 7.14 -9.60
N HIS A 157 13.84 7.08 -8.37
CA HIS A 157 13.94 5.82 -7.62
C HIS A 157 12.57 5.25 -7.29
N ILE A 158 11.62 6.10 -6.85
CA ILE A 158 10.25 5.69 -6.54
C ILE A 158 9.54 5.20 -7.81
N ALA A 159 9.63 5.95 -8.91
CA ALA A 159 9.02 5.54 -10.18
C ALA A 159 9.60 4.19 -10.68
N ALA A 160 10.90 3.95 -10.48
CA ALA A 160 11.55 2.69 -10.78
C ALA A 160 11.07 1.54 -9.89
N ALA A 161 10.94 1.77 -8.58
CA ALA A 161 10.46 0.77 -7.61
C ALA A 161 9.04 0.30 -7.93
N CYS A 162 8.16 1.25 -8.24
CA CYS A 162 6.75 0.98 -8.50
C CYS A 162 6.45 0.57 -9.95
N GLY A 163 7.46 0.57 -10.84
CA GLY A 163 7.27 0.28 -12.26
C GLY A 163 6.48 1.34 -13.03
N TYR A 164 6.41 2.59 -12.53
CA TYR A 164 5.71 3.71 -13.16
C TYR A 164 6.51 4.24 -14.34
N LEU A 165 6.46 3.49 -15.45
CA LEU A 165 7.26 3.74 -16.64
C LEU A 165 7.00 5.13 -17.22
N ASP A 166 5.74 5.58 -17.24
CA ASP A 166 5.38 6.88 -17.77
C ASP A 166 5.98 8.01 -16.93
N VAL A 167 5.91 7.88 -15.58
CA VAL A 167 6.54 8.84 -14.65
C VAL A 167 8.06 8.83 -14.81
N ALA A 168 8.69 7.65 -14.89
CA ALA A 168 10.13 7.54 -15.08
C ALA A 168 10.59 8.18 -16.39
N CYS A 169 9.87 7.93 -17.49
CA CYS A 169 10.15 8.54 -18.79
C CYS A 169 9.99 10.06 -18.73
N PHE A 170 8.92 10.54 -18.10
CA PHE A 170 8.66 11.97 -17.93
C PHE A 170 9.78 12.67 -17.14
N LEU A 171 10.22 12.08 -16.03
CA LEU A 171 11.31 12.60 -15.19
C LEU A 171 12.63 12.68 -15.97
N LEU A 172 12.99 11.62 -16.70
CA LEU A 172 14.22 11.58 -17.50
C LEU A 172 14.21 12.62 -18.63
N GLN A 173 13.07 12.82 -19.29
CA GLN A 173 12.91 13.85 -20.32
C GLN A 173 13.10 15.27 -19.77
N HIS A 174 12.85 15.49 -18.48
CA HIS A 174 12.96 16.79 -17.81
C HIS A 174 14.24 16.93 -16.96
N GLY A 175 15.22 16.04 -17.17
CA GLY A 175 16.57 16.19 -16.61
C GLY A 175 16.76 15.63 -15.20
N ALA A 176 15.91 14.69 -14.76
CA ALA A 176 16.20 13.89 -13.57
C ALA A 176 17.51 13.09 -13.76
N ALA A 177 18.37 13.11 -12.74
CA ALA A 177 19.65 12.43 -12.73
C ALA A 177 19.45 10.92 -12.61
N LEU A 178 19.93 10.18 -13.62
CA LEU A 178 19.85 8.72 -13.68
C LEU A 178 20.92 8.04 -12.81
N ASP A 179 22.05 8.70 -12.59
CA ASP A 179 23.21 8.24 -11.84
C ASP A 179 23.16 8.62 -10.35
N LEU A 180 22.11 9.33 -9.94
CA LEU A 180 21.87 9.66 -8.54
C LEU A 180 21.72 8.37 -7.74
N GLN A 181 22.48 8.27 -6.65
CA GLN A 181 22.45 7.14 -5.74
C GLN A 181 21.72 7.53 -4.45
N ASP A 182 20.94 6.60 -3.91
CA ASP A 182 20.36 6.70 -2.58
C ASP A 182 21.43 6.45 -1.48
N ARG A 183 20.98 6.32 -0.22
CA ARG A 183 21.87 6.10 0.93
C ARG A 183 22.63 4.78 0.88
N ASP A 184 22.10 3.77 0.18
CA ASP A 184 22.72 2.46 0.04
C ASP A 184 23.61 2.37 -1.21
N GLY A 185 23.77 3.49 -1.94
CA GLY A 185 24.55 3.55 -3.18
C GLY A 185 23.76 3.02 -4.38
N TRP A 186 22.45 2.83 -4.25
CA TRP A 186 21.61 2.29 -5.31
C TRP A 186 21.12 3.40 -6.20
N GLY A 187 21.27 3.23 -7.52
CA GLY A 187 20.60 4.08 -8.50
C GLY A 187 19.24 3.51 -8.87
N ALA A 188 18.42 4.31 -9.55
CA ALA A 188 17.09 3.92 -10.00
C ALA A 188 17.09 2.60 -10.81
N ILE A 189 18.16 2.30 -11.56
CA ILE A 189 18.27 1.03 -12.31
C ILE A 189 18.45 -0.20 -11.41
N HIS A 190 19.17 -0.07 -10.28
CA HIS A 190 19.33 -1.17 -9.32
C HIS A 190 17.96 -1.49 -8.70
N ILE A 191 17.23 -0.44 -8.30
CA ILE A 191 15.87 -0.54 -7.80
C ILE A 191 14.93 -1.17 -8.82
N ALA A 192 14.92 -0.69 -10.06
CA ALA A 192 14.07 -1.25 -11.12
C ALA A 192 14.37 -2.74 -11.37
N ALA A 193 15.63 -3.16 -11.28
CA ALA A 193 15.99 -4.56 -11.47
C ALA A 193 15.51 -5.47 -10.31
N CYS A 194 15.46 -4.94 -9.09
CA CYS A 194 15.02 -5.68 -7.91
C CYS A 194 13.49 -5.69 -7.75
N TRP A 195 12.82 -4.59 -8.07
CA TRP A 195 11.41 -4.37 -7.73
C TRP A 195 10.52 -3.98 -8.90
N GLY A 196 11.08 -3.70 -10.08
CA GLY A 196 10.32 -3.33 -11.27
C GLY A 196 9.33 -4.41 -11.65
N GLN A 197 8.07 -4.22 -11.26
CA GLN A 197 6.97 -5.14 -11.50
C GLN A 197 6.67 -5.18 -13.01
N VAL A 198 6.96 -6.31 -13.67
CA VAL A 198 6.45 -6.60 -15.01
C VAL A 198 5.01 -7.09 -14.85
N SER A 199 4.03 -6.22 -15.07
CA SER A 199 2.56 -6.44 -15.19
C SER A 199 1.91 -7.62 -14.42
N PRO A 200 0.90 -7.38 -13.55
CA PRO A 200 0.25 -8.44 -12.78
C PRO A 200 -0.75 -9.20 -13.66
N SER A 201 -0.29 -10.21 -14.38
CA SER A 201 -1.14 -11.30 -14.88
C SER A 201 -0.58 -12.67 -14.53
N ALA A 202 0.23 -12.75 -13.48
CA ALA A 202 0.69 -14.01 -12.94
C ALA A 202 0.69 -13.89 -11.42
N SER A 203 -0.17 -14.68 -10.79
CA SER A 203 -0.06 -15.12 -9.41
C SER A 203 1.42 -15.34 -9.05
N PHE A 204 1.98 -14.52 -8.17
CA PHE A 204 3.31 -14.73 -7.62
C PHE A 204 3.26 -14.60 -6.11
N THR A 205 3.46 -15.76 -5.48
CA THR A 205 3.89 -15.94 -4.10
C THR A 205 5.04 -14.99 -3.75
N HIS A 206 4.88 -14.24 -2.67
CA HIS A 206 5.88 -13.58 -1.82
C HIS A 206 7.34 -13.45 -2.34
N PRO A 207 7.91 -12.23 -2.38
CA PRO A 207 9.34 -12.03 -2.21
C PRO A 207 9.69 -11.78 -0.73
N ALA A 208 9.13 -12.54 0.20
CA ALA A 208 9.60 -12.57 1.59
C ALA A 208 10.77 -13.57 1.73
N SER A 209 11.89 -13.33 1.05
CA SER A 209 13.11 -14.13 1.32
C SER A 209 14.47 -13.48 1.04
N PHE A 210 14.57 -12.20 0.69
CA PHE A 210 15.90 -11.59 0.42
C PHE A 210 16.49 -10.74 1.56
N ALA A 211 15.87 -10.74 2.74
CA ALA A 211 16.45 -10.09 3.93
C ALA A 211 17.56 -10.92 4.63
N ASN A 212 18.04 -12.03 4.05
CA ASN A 212 19.13 -12.81 4.64
C ASN A 212 20.10 -13.37 3.59
N THR A 213 20.87 -12.49 2.97
CA THR A 213 22.23 -12.84 2.59
C THR A 213 23.17 -11.77 3.09
N ASP A 214 23.89 -12.09 4.16
CA ASP A 214 25.19 -11.53 4.49
C ASP A 214 26.04 -11.46 3.21
N LEU A 215 26.04 -10.32 2.53
CA LEU A 215 27.13 -9.97 1.64
C LEU A 215 28.26 -9.50 2.53
N GLY A 216 28.99 -10.48 3.07
CA GLY A 216 30.28 -10.28 3.67
C GLY A 216 31.20 -9.61 2.65
N PHE A 217 31.29 -8.29 2.72
CA PHE A 217 32.38 -7.54 2.12
C PHE A 217 33.65 -7.89 2.90
N HIS A 218 34.28 -9.00 2.52
CA HIS A 218 35.70 -9.17 2.77
C HIS A 218 36.43 -8.10 1.96
N THR A 219 36.78 -7.02 2.65
CA THR A 219 37.89 -6.16 2.25
C THR A 219 39.14 -7.01 2.12
N VAL A 220 39.74 -7.04 0.93
CA VAL A 220 41.14 -7.44 0.76
C VAL A 220 41.72 -6.66 -0.42
N PRO A 221 43.03 -6.37 -0.37
CA PRO A 221 43.62 -5.08 -0.04
C PRO A 221 43.90 -4.17 -1.24
#